data_AF-A0A7V9GET3-F1
#
_entry.id   AF-A0A7V9GET3-F1
#
_cell.length_a   1.000
_cell.length_b   1.000
_cell.length_c   1.000
_cell.angle_alpha   90.00
_cell.angle_beta   90.00
_cell.angle_gamma   90.00
#
_symmetry.space_group_name_H-M   'P 1'
#
loop_
_entity.id
_entity.type
_entity.pdbx_description
1 polymer ?
#
loop_
_entity_poly.entity_id
_entity_poly.type
_entity_poly.pdbx_seq_one_letter_code
_entity_poly.pdbx_strand_id
1 'polypeptide(L)'
;LRAGLASLLEAAAEVRVTDPTTGGVATASVDAHDGTVCVRVDAGDPLDEVVLRSYCTGAAHQGLGWVATEGLAVDEAGVVQDLTVRSFGVLRAVDTPAIEVEVTDGTGPPVRVGDAVFAAVAGAAWVARGCPPVLPAGGRTRPA
;
A
#
# COMPACT_ATOMS: atom_id res chain seq x y z
N LEU A 1 35.18 -16.69 -12.93
CA LEU A 1 35.32 -15.26 -12.57
C LEU A 1 34.71 -14.28 -13.59
N ARG A 2 33.83 -14.68 -14.53
CA ARG A 2 33.09 -13.74 -15.39
C ARG A 2 31.71 -14.31 -15.76
N ALA A 3 30.78 -14.21 -14.82
CA ALA A 3 29.32 -14.24 -15.02
C ALA A 3 28.65 -13.73 -13.72
N GLY A 4 29.29 -12.73 -13.09
CA GLY A 4 28.83 -12.14 -11.86
C GLY A 4 27.62 -11.25 -12.13
N LEU A 5 26.57 -11.48 -11.34
CA LEU A 5 25.84 -10.40 -10.69
C LEU A 5 25.14 -9.39 -11.63
N ALA A 6 24.62 -9.85 -12.76
CA ALA A 6 23.70 -9.08 -13.59
C ALA A 6 22.23 -9.44 -13.34
N SER A 7 21.92 -9.91 -12.13
CA SER A 7 20.56 -9.76 -11.60
C SER A 7 20.45 -8.33 -11.09
N LEU A 8 20.26 -7.39 -12.01
CA LEU A 8 19.72 -6.09 -11.67
C LEU A 8 18.36 -6.36 -11.01
N LEU A 9 18.34 -6.32 -9.68
CA LEU A 9 17.12 -5.96 -8.96
C LEU A 9 16.69 -4.63 -9.55
N GLU A 10 15.63 -4.61 -10.37
CA GLU A 10 14.89 -3.38 -10.57
C GLU A 10 14.54 -2.91 -9.16
N ALA A 11 15.17 -1.84 -8.71
CA ALA A 11 14.88 -1.27 -7.41
C ALA A 11 13.39 -0.89 -7.43
N ALA A 12 12.57 -1.62 -6.68
CA ALA A 12 11.18 -1.27 -6.49
C ALA A 12 11.12 0.18 -6.04
N ALA A 13 10.29 0.99 -6.70
CA ALA A 13 10.18 2.40 -6.36
C ALA A 13 9.64 2.53 -4.93
N GLU A 14 10.49 3.05 -4.05
CA GLU A 14 10.16 3.27 -2.65
C GLU A 14 9.43 4.61 -2.50
N VAL A 15 8.24 4.58 -1.91
CA VAL A 15 7.44 5.78 -1.62
C VAL A 15 7.43 6.01 -0.12
N ARG A 16 7.90 7.19 0.30
CA ARG A 16 7.94 7.61 1.70
C ARG A 16 6.94 8.74 1.94
N VAL A 17 6.15 8.59 3.01
CA VAL A 17 5.16 9.57 3.44
C VAL A 17 5.36 9.86 4.93
N THR A 18 5.32 11.14 5.29
CA THR A 18 5.21 11.60 6.68
C THR A 18 3.81 12.18 6.87
N ASP A 19 3.08 11.67 7.86
CA ASP A 19 1.81 12.24 8.27
C ASP A 19 2.07 13.64 8.89
N PRO A 20 1.51 14.72 8.32
CA PRO A 20 1.78 16.08 8.77
C PRO A 20 1.19 16.40 10.15
N THR A 21 0.24 15.60 10.63
CA THR A 21 -0.47 15.82 11.89
C THR A 21 0.20 15.06 13.03
N THR A 22 0.59 13.81 12.78
CA THR A 22 1.13 12.91 13.81
C THR A 22 2.65 12.83 13.78
N GLY A 23 3.29 13.17 12.66
CA GLY A 23 4.71 12.95 12.42
C GLY A 23 5.08 11.50 12.11
N GLY A 24 4.11 10.58 12.14
CA GLY A 24 4.31 9.17 11.82
C GLY A 24 4.80 9.01 10.38
N VAL A 25 5.76 8.12 10.17
CA VAL A 25 6.37 7.90 8.85
C VAL A 25 6.07 6.51 8.36
N ALA A 26 5.72 6.38 7.10
CA ALA A 26 5.65 5.11 6.42
C ALA A 26 6.47 5.16 5.12
N THR A 27 7.07 4.04 4.81
CA THR A 27 7.83 3.81 3.58
C THR A 27 7.32 2.51 2.99
N ALA A 28 6.94 2.51 1.71
CA ALA A 28 6.39 1.34 1.05
C ALA A 28 7.00 1.09 -0.32
N SER A 29 7.05 -0.17 -0.72
CA SER A 29 7.38 -0.63 -2.06
C SER A 29 6.54 -1.84 -2.43
N VAL A 30 6.45 -2.14 -3.73
CA VAL A 30 5.80 -3.36 -4.24
C VAL A 30 6.84 -4.15 -5.01
N ASP A 31 7.06 -5.40 -4.62
CA ASP A 31 7.98 -6.30 -5.31
C ASP A 31 7.51 -6.56 -6.75
N ALA A 32 8.41 -6.39 -7.71
CA ALA A 32 8.07 -6.50 -9.13
C ALA A 32 7.82 -7.96 -9.58
N HIS A 33 8.35 -8.94 -8.85
CA HIS A 33 8.23 -10.35 -9.19
C HIS A 33 6.94 -10.96 -8.67
N ASP A 34 6.64 -10.80 -7.38
CA ASP A 34 5.52 -11.49 -6.72
C ASP A 34 4.42 -10.55 -6.19
N GLY A 35 4.65 -9.24 -6.23
CA GLY A 35 3.69 -8.23 -5.80
C GLY A 35 3.62 -8.05 -4.28
N THR A 36 4.53 -8.65 -3.51
CA THR A 36 4.62 -8.45 -2.06
C THR A 36 4.76 -6.97 -1.73
N VAL A 37 3.98 -6.51 -0.76
CA VAL A 37 4.02 -5.12 -0.28
C VAL A 37 4.89 -5.06 0.95
N CYS A 38 6.02 -4.39 0.84
CA CYS A 38 6.93 -4.14 1.96
C CYS A 38 6.61 -2.78 2.55
N VAL A 39 6.30 -2.72 3.84
CA VAL A 39 5.97 -1.50 4.58
C VAL A 39 6.91 -1.37 5.77
N ARG A 40 7.59 -0.24 5.88
CA ARG A 40 8.39 0.13 7.06
C ARG A 40 7.80 1.38 7.69
N VAL A 41 7.59 1.34 9.01
CA VAL A 41 6.96 2.44 9.76
C VAL A 41 7.83 2.92 10.92
N ASP A 42 7.86 4.23 11.11
CA ASP A 42 8.31 4.88 12.34
C ASP A 42 7.09 5.44 13.07
N ALA A 43 6.78 4.82 14.20
CA ALA A 43 5.63 5.11 15.04
C ALA A 43 6.03 5.56 16.46
N GLY A 44 7.31 5.90 16.69
CA GLY A 44 7.86 6.00 18.05
C GLY A 44 7.85 4.64 18.76
N ASP A 45 7.67 4.66 20.09
CA ASP A 45 7.58 3.47 20.95
C ASP A 45 6.12 2.99 21.04
N PRO A 46 5.73 1.94 20.28
CA PRO A 46 4.34 1.55 20.16
C PRO A 46 3.78 0.99 21.47
N LEU A 47 2.53 1.33 21.77
CA LEU A 47 1.82 0.78 22.93
C LEU A 47 1.66 -0.75 22.86
N ASP A 48 1.44 -1.27 21.66
CA ASP A 48 1.37 -2.69 21.34
C ASP A 48 1.76 -2.89 19.87
N GLU A 49 2.84 -3.62 19.63
CA GLU A 49 3.38 -3.82 18.28
C GLU A 49 2.49 -4.72 17.42
N VAL A 50 1.78 -5.68 18.02
CA VAL A 50 0.87 -6.60 17.30
C VAL A 50 -0.34 -5.82 16.77
N VAL A 51 -0.89 -4.93 17.60
CA VAL A 51 -1.98 -4.02 17.20
C VAL A 51 -1.49 -3.07 16.11
N LEU A 52 -0.32 -2.45 16.29
CA LEU A 52 0.26 -1.56 15.28
C LEU A 52 0.41 -2.24 13.91
N ARG A 53 1.00 -3.44 13.89
CA ARG A 53 1.18 -4.25 12.67
C ARG A 53 -0.15 -4.58 12.00
N SER A 54 -1.18 -4.87 12.79
CA SER A 54 -2.52 -5.15 12.27
C SER A 54 -3.14 -3.91 11.60
N TYR A 55 -3.00 -2.73 12.21
CA TYR A 55 -3.46 -1.47 11.61
C TYR A 55 -2.68 -1.12 10.33
N CYS A 56 -1.36 -1.33 10.32
CA CYS A 56 -0.56 -1.13 9.12
C CYS A 56 -0.99 -2.07 7.99
N THR A 57 -1.29 -3.33 8.31
CA THR A 57 -1.77 -4.32 7.33
C THR A 57 -3.12 -3.92 6.74
N GLY A 58 -4.05 -3.45 7.57
CA GLY A 58 -5.35 -2.93 7.11
C GLY A 58 -5.20 -1.69 6.22
N ALA A 59 -4.37 -0.72 6.62
CA ALA A 59 -4.12 0.49 5.84
C ALA A 59 -3.46 0.18 4.49
N ALA A 60 -2.53 -0.78 4.46
CA ALA A 60 -1.90 -1.25 3.24
C ALA A 60 -2.92 -1.91 2.30
N HIS A 61 -3.81 -2.77 2.83
CA HIS A 61 -4.91 -3.37 2.08
C HIS A 61 -5.84 -2.32 1.46
N GLN A 62 -6.21 -1.29 2.21
CA GLN A 62 -7.00 -0.16 1.71
C GLN A 62 -6.27 0.64 0.62
N GLY A 63 -4.98 0.91 0.80
CA GLY A 63 -4.17 1.62 -0.20
C GLY A 63 -4.07 0.85 -1.52
N LEU A 64 -3.91 -0.47 -1.44
CA LEU A 64 -3.95 -1.36 -2.61
C LEU A 64 -5.33 -1.35 -3.28
N GLY A 65 -6.39 -1.50 -2.48
CA GLY A 65 -7.78 -1.48 -2.94
C GLY A 65 -8.07 -0.21 -3.72
N TRP A 66 -7.75 0.96 -3.16
CA TRP A 66 -7.97 2.26 -3.81
C TRP A 66 -7.35 2.36 -5.21
N VAL A 67 -6.12 1.93 -5.37
CA VAL A 67 -5.42 2.03 -6.66
C VAL A 67 -5.90 0.96 -7.64
N ALA A 68 -6.21 -0.24 -7.16
CA ALA A 68 -6.45 -1.39 -8.00
C ALA A 68 -7.92 -1.56 -8.41
N THR A 69 -8.86 -1.40 -7.47
CA THR A 69 -10.23 -1.92 -7.64
C THR A 69 -11.33 -1.06 -7.03
N GLU A 70 -11.03 -0.23 -6.02
CA GLU A 70 -12.05 0.53 -5.30
C GLU A 70 -12.42 1.82 -6.04
N GLY A 71 -13.71 1.98 -6.33
CA GLY A 71 -14.25 3.14 -7.03
C GLY A 71 -15.76 3.27 -6.88
N LEU A 72 -16.27 4.48 -7.09
CA LEU A 72 -17.70 4.78 -7.11
C LEU A 72 -18.09 5.35 -8.47
N ALA A 73 -18.94 4.64 -9.19
CA ALA A 73 -19.62 5.13 -10.37
C ALA A 73 -20.80 6.02 -9.96
N VAL A 74 -20.95 7.13 -10.68
CA VAL A 74 -22.09 8.05 -10.57
C VAL A 74 -22.75 8.19 -11.92
N ASP A 75 -24.08 8.30 -11.94
CA ASP A 75 -24.82 8.61 -13.17
C ASP A 75 -24.79 10.11 -13.49
N GLU A 76 -25.47 10.51 -14.57
CA GLU A 76 -25.55 11.91 -15.01
C GLU A 76 -26.21 12.85 -13.98
N ALA A 77 -27.03 12.29 -13.06
CA ALA A 77 -27.66 13.04 -11.98
C ALA A 77 -26.80 13.09 -10.70
N GLY A 78 -25.62 12.46 -10.71
CA GLY A 78 -24.73 12.37 -9.55
C GLY A 78 -25.13 11.31 -8.53
N VAL A 79 -26.00 10.36 -8.90
CA VAL A 79 -26.43 9.28 -8.01
C VAL A 79 -25.42 8.13 -8.08
N VAL A 80 -24.95 7.68 -6.91
CA VAL A 80 -24.04 6.55 -6.77
C VAL A 80 -24.70 5.26 -7.23
N GLN A 81 -24.00 4.50 -8.07
CA GLN A 81 -24.49 3.23 -8.62
C GLN A 81 -23.90 2.01 -7.88
N ASP A 82 -22.73 2.15 -7.26
CA ASP A 82 -22.05 1.07 -6.55
C ASP A 82 -22.50 0.98 -5.08
N LEU A 83 -23.63 0.28 -4.85
CA LEU A 83 -24.31 0.23 -3.55
C LEU A 83 -23.95 -0.98 -2.67
N THR A 84 -22.94 -1.75 -3.05
CA THR A 84 -22.49 -2.95 -2.31
C THR A 84 -20.97 -3.00 -2.20
N VAL A 85 -20.45 -3.76 -1.24
CA VAL A 85 -19.00 -4.04 -1.11
C VAL A 85 -18.42 -4.61 -2.40
N ARG A 86 -19.19 -5.46 -3.09
CA ARG A 86 -18.75 -6.09 -4.35
C ARG A 86 -18.68 -5.07 -5.49
N SER A 87 -19.66 -4.18 -5.60
CA SER A 87 -19.71 -3.17 -6.65
C SER A 87 -18.70 -2.03 -6.38
N PHE A 88 -18.45 -1.69 -5.10
CA PHE A 88 -17.38 -0.77 -4.73
C PHE A 88 -16.00 -1.31 -5.08
N GLY A 89 -15.80 -2.63 -5.02
CA GLY A 89 -14.57 -3.28 -5.46
C GLY A 89 -13.53 -3.49 -4.35
N VAL A 90 -13.95 -3.72 -3.10
CA VAL A 90 -13.02 -4.06 -2.00
C VAL A 90 -12.17 -5.27 -2.38
N LEU A 91 -10.85 -5.13 -2.22
CA LEU A 91 -9.89 -6.19 -2.54
C LEU A 91 -10.18 -7.45 -1.70
N ARG A 92 -10.38 -8.59 -2.37
CA ARG A 92 -10.69 -9.85 -1.68
C ARG A 92 -9.45 -10.38 -1.00
N ALA A 93 -9.61 -11.02 0.17
CA ALA A 93 -8.49 -11.62 0.91
C ALA A 93 -7.65 -12.60 0.06
N VAL A 94 -8.27 -13.35 -0.85
CA VAL A 94 -7.56 -14.30 -1.75
C VAL A 94 -6.76 -13.62 -2.86
N ASP A 95 -7.05 -12.34 -3.15
CA ASP A 95 -6.33 -11.55 -4.13
C ASP A 95 -5.34 -10.56 -3.48
N THR A 96 -5.36 -10.44 -2.14
CA THR A 96 -4.42 -9.60 -1.40
C THR A 96 -3.03 -10.25 -1.46
N PRO A 97 -2.00 -9.56 -1.97
CA PRO A 97 -0.63 -10.07 -1.92
C PRO A 97 -0.14 -10.16 -0.47
N ALA A 98 1.02 -10.77 -0.26
CA ALA A 98 1.67 -10.71 1.05
C ALA A 98 1.94 -9.24 1.42
N ILE A 99 1.71 -8.91 2.70
CA ILE A 99 2.01 -7.60 3.26
C ILE A 99 2.97 -7.82 4.42
N GLU A 100 4.20 -7.32 4.26
CA GLU A 100 5.25 -7.41 5.26
C GLU A 100 5.41 -6.05 5.93
N VAL A 101 5.26 -6.02 7.26
CA VAL A 101 5.38 -4.80 8.04
C VAL A 101 6.66 -4.88 8.89
N GLU A 102 7.51 -3.86 8.79
CA GLU A 102 8.65 -3.63 9.68
C GLU A 102 8.34 -2.39 10.53
N VAL A 103 8.41 -2.54 11.85
CA VAL A 103 8.31 -1.42 12.79
C VAL A 103 9.73 -1.06 13.20
N THR A 104 10.15 0.18 12.97
CA THR A 104 11.50 0.63 13.35
C THR A 104 11.59 0.84 14.87
N ASP A 105 12.79 0.68 15.44
CA ASP A 105 13.08 0.88 16.88
C ASP A 105 13.06 2.38 17.30
N GLY A 106 11.97 3.09 17.01
CA GLY A 106 11.78 4.47 17.43
C GLY A 106 11.58 4.55 18.94
N THR A 107 12.29 5.44 19.63
CA THR A 107 12.15 5.63 21.09
C THR A 107 11.33 6.88 21.46
N GLY A 108 10.65 7.48 20.48
CA GLY A 108 9.79 8.65 20.68
C GLY A 108 8.43 8.27 21.27
N PRO A 109 7.57 9.24 21.64
CA PRO A 109 6.20 8.95 22.02
C PRO A 109 5.44 8.18 20.90
N PRO A 110 4.52 7.26 21.24
CA PRO A 110 3.72 6.56 20.24
C PRO A 110 2.90 7.52 19.39
N VAL A 111 2.97 7.37 18.08
CA VAL A 111 2.17 8.12 17.09
C VAL A 111 1.42 7.18 16.15
N ARG A 112 0.28 7.64 15.62
CA ARG A 112 -0.46 6.87 14.61
C ARG A 112 0.26 6.97 13.27
N VAL A 113 0.28 5.89 12.50
CA VAL A 113 0.93 5.83 11.16
C VAL A 113 -0.01 5.39 10.04
N GLY A 114 -1.28 5.09 10.34
CA GLY A 114 -2.22 4.49 9.39
C GLY A 114 -2.37 5.28 8.08
N ASP A 115 -2.57 6.60 8.16
CA ASP A 115 -2.72 7.45 6.98
C ASP A 115 -1.43 7.52 6.15
N ALA A 116 -0.27 7.54 6.80
CA ALA A 116 1.02 7.47 6.13
C ALA A 116 1.19 6.13 5.40
N VAL A 117 0.82 5.01 6.04
CA VAL A 117 0.87 3.67 5.43
C VAL A 117 -0.05 3.57 4.23
N PHE A 118 -1.31 4.01 4.37
CA PHE A 118 -2.27 4.05 3.27
C PHE A 118 -1.71 4.81 2.07
N ALA A 119 -1.22 6.03 2.28
CA ALA A 119 -0.72 6.90 1.22
C ALA A 119 0.57 6.35 0.60
N ALA A 120 1.50 5.82 1.39
CA ALA A 120 2.74 5.22 0.91
C ALA A 120 2.46 3.99 0.03
N VAL A 121 1.58 3.10 0.49
CA VAL A 121 1.21 1.88 -0.26
C VAL A 121 0.43 2.22 -1.52
N ALA A 122 -0.51 3.17 -1.47
CA ALA A 122 -1.20 3.64 -2.66
C ALA A 122 -0.20 4.23 -3.68
N GLY A 123 0.74 5.06 -3.23
CA GLY A 123 1.79 5.60 -4.08
C GLY A 123 2.67 4.51 -4.70
N ALA A 124 3.13 3.55 -3.90
CA ALA A 124 3.96 2.45 -4.38
C ALA A 124 3.22 1.57 -5.40
N ALA A 125 1.95 1.24 -5.13
CA ALA A 125 1.10 0.50 -6.06
C ALA A 125 0.85 1.26 -7.36
N TRP A 126 0.65 2.58 -7.29
CA TRP A 126 0.48 3.43 -8.47
C TRP A 126 1.74 3.48 -9.33
N VAL A 127 2.91 3.65 -8.71
CA VAL A 127 4.20 3.64 -9.43
C VAL A 127 4.49 2.26 -10.03
N ALA A 128 4.25 1.18 -9.29
CA ALA A 128 4.40 -0.19 -9.78
C ALA A 128 3.50 -0.51 -10.99
N ARG A 129 2.46 0.29 -11.22
CA ARG A 129 1.54 0.19 -12.36
C ARG A 129 1.85 1.15 -13.51
N GLY A 130 2.98 1.86 -13.45
CA GLY A 130 3.38 2.82 -14.47
C GLY A 130 2.64 4.16 -14.39
N CYS A 131 2.18 4.54 -13.19
CA CYS A 131 1.56 5.83 -12.91
C CYS A 131 0.32 6.16 -13.78
N PRO A 132 -0.70 5.27 -13.85
CA PRO A 132 -1.88 5.52 -14.67
C PRO A 132 -2.61 6.80 -14.21
N PRO A 133 -3.10 7.63 -15.14
CA PRO A 133 -3.77 8.90 -14.80
C PRO A 133 -5.22 8.71 -14.35
N VAL A 134 -5.79 7.51 -14.53
CA VAL A 134 -7.15 7.15 -14.16
C VAL A 134 -7.09 5.96 -13.21
N LEU A 135 -7.81 6.08 -12.10
CA LEU A 135 -7.98 5.03 -11.10
C LEU A 135 -9.48 4.69 -10.96
N PRO A 136 -9.82 3.47 -10.54
CA PRO A 136 -8.92 2.34 -10.28
C PRO A 136 -8.32 1.76 -11.58
N ALA A 137 -7.07 1.29 -11.52
CA ALA A 137 -6.32 0.80 -12.69
C ALA A 137 -6.48 -0.70 -12.98
N GLY A 138 -7.47 -1.36 -12.38
CA GLY A 138 -7.79 -2.79 -12.56
C GLY A 138 -6.88 -3.74 -11.78
N GLY A 139 -7.33 -4.98 -11.55
CA GLY A 139 -6.55 -6.00 -10.82
C GLY A 139 -5.82 -6.96 -11.76
N ARG A 140 -4.49 -6.80 -11.91
CA ARG A 140 -3.50 -7.87 -12.16
C ARG A 140 -2.08 -7.29 -12.35
N THR A 141 -1.20 -7.49 -11.38
CA THR A 141 0.24 -7.72 -11.62
C THR A 141 0.42 -9.23 -11.68
N ARG A 142 0.46 -9.81 -12.88
CA ARG A 142 0.93 -11.19 -13.06
C ARG A 142 1.92 -11.15 -14.20
N PRO A 143 3.21 -11.49 -13.98
CA PRO A 143 4.11 -11.72 -15.09
C PRO A 143 3.54 -12.85 -15.96
N ALA A 144 3.68 -12.68 -17.27
CA ALA A 144 3.41 -13.72 -18.25
C ALA A 144 4.43 -14.87 -18.13
#